data_AF-A0A7C9RDD2-F1
#
_entry.id   AF-A0A7C9RDD2-F1
#
_cell.length_a   1.000
_cell.length_b   1.000
_cell.length_c   1.000
_cell.angle_alpha   90.00
_cell.angle_beta   90.00
_cell.angle_gamma   90.00
#
_symmetry.space_group_name_H-M   'P 1'
#
loop_
_entity.id
_entity.type
_entity.pdbx_description
1 polymer ?
#
loop_
_entity_poly.entity_id
_entity_poly.type
_entity_poly.pdbx_seq_one_letter_code
_entity_poly.pdbx_strand_id
1 'polypeptide(L)' 'MTVLVTGGAGYIGSHTVRALVDAGESVVVVDNLSTGFSQFLPEGVPLFIGDVADENLVEGVIAAHNV' A
#
# COMPACT_ATOMS: atom_id res chain seq x y z
N MET A 1 4.77 8.97 10.95
CA MET A 1 3.62 8.05 11.02
C MET A 1 3.38 7.60 9.60
N THR A 2 3.33 6.29 9.35
CA THR A 2 3.18 5.74 7.99
C THR A 2 1.80 5.09 7.89
N VAL A 3 1.07 5.34 6.81
CA VAL A 3 -0.22 4.69 6.55
C VAL A 3 -0.01 3.46 5.70
N LEU A 4 -0.33 2.28 6.24
CA LEU A 4 -0.44 1.06 5.46
C LEU A 4 -1.82 1.01 4.78
N VAL A 5 -1.84 0.97 3.46
CA VAL A 5 -3.06 0.82 2.66
C VAL A 5 -3.10 -0.56 2.03
N THR A 6 -4.03 -1.39 2.49
CA THR A 6 -4.29 -2.71 1.90
C THR A 6 -5.23 -2.57 0.70
N GLY A 7 -4.97 -3.28 -0.40
CA GLY A 7 -5.77 -3.11 -1.62
C GLY A 7 -5.52 -1.76 -2.33
N GLY A 8 -4.36 -1.13 -2.05
CA GLY A 8 -4.02 0.21 -2.54
C GLY A 8 -3.84 0.29 -4.06
N ALA A 9 -3.63 -0.83 -4.76
CA ALA A 9 -3.56 -0.85 -6.21
C ALA A 9 -4.94 -1.06 -6.87
N GLY A 10 -6.01 -1.18 -6.09
CA GLY A 10 -7.40 -1.25 -6.55
C GLY A 10 -8.01 0.11 -6.87
N TYR A 11 -9.28 0.12 -7.30
CA TYR A 11 -9.98 1.34 -7.71
C TYR A 11 -10.03 2.40 -6.59
N ILE A 12 -10.65 2.08 -5.45
CA ILE A 12 -10.75 3.03 -4.33
C ILE A 12 -9.38 3.23 -3.68
N GLY A 13 -8.63 2.14 -3.47
CA GLY A 13 -7.34 2.17 -2.81
C GLY A 13 -6.34 3.11 -3.48
N SER A 14 -6.26 3.12 -4.81
CA SER A 14 -5.31 3.96 -5.53
C SER A 14 -5.63 5.45 -5.41
N HIS A 15 -6.92 5.81 -5.41
CA HIS A 15 -7.36 7.17 -5.11
C HIS A 15 -7.05 7.57 -3.66
N THR A 16 -7.22 6.65 -2.70
CA THR A 16 -6.83 6.89 -1.30
C THR A 16 -5.32 7.08 -1.14
N VAL A 17 -4.50 6.23 -1.75
CA VAL A 17 -3.04 6.36 -1.74
C VAL A 17 -2.62 7.72 -2.31
N ARG A 18 -3.20 8.11 -3.45
CA ARG A 18 -2.89 9.40 -4.07
C ARG A 18 -3.26 10.58 -3.19
N ALA A 19 -4.45 10.56 -2.57
CA ALA A 19 -4.87 11.61 -1.65
C ALA A 19 -3.97 11.73 -0.42
N LEU A 20 -3.49 10.61 0.13
CA LEU A 20 -2.54 10.60 1.25
C LEU A 20 -1.17 11.15 0.85
N VAL A 21 -0.65 10.73 -0.31
CA VAL A 21 0.61 11.26 -0.84
C VAL A 21 0.51 12.76 -1.12
N ASP A 22 -0.58 13.22 -1.74
CA ASP A 22 -0.82 14.65 -2.01
C ASP A 22 -0.95 15.47 -0.72
N ALA A 23 -1.37 14.83 0.39
CA ALA A 23 -1.41 15.43 1.73
C ALA A 23 -0.05 15.43 2.45
N GLY A 24 1.00 14.85 1.85
CA GLY A 24 2.35 14.76 2.41
C GLY A 24 2.56 13.60 3.40
N GLU A 25 1.63 12.65 3.45
CA GLU A 25 1.75 11.47 4.31
C GLU A 25 2.68 10.41 3.71
N SER A 26 3.36 9.68 4.60
CA SER A 26 4.11 8.48 4.19
C SER A 26 3.15 7.32 4.01
N VAL A 27 3.19 6.65 2.86
CA VAL A 27 2.27 5.56 2.51
C VAL A 27 3.06 4.31 2.11
N VAL A 28 2.60 3.15 2.56
CA VAL A 28 3.05 1.83 2.08
C VAL A 28 1.84 1.00 1.68
N VAL A 29 1.95 0.21 0.63
CA VAL A 29 0.82 -0.57 0.08
C VAL A 29 1.11 -2.06 0.17
N VAL A 30 0.10 -2.83 0.59
CA VAL A 30 0.04 -4.29 0.42
C VAL A 30 -1.13 -4.61 -0.51
N ASP A 31 -0.87 -5.30 -1.61
CA ASP A 31 -1.89 -5.68 -2.59
C ASP A 31 -1.48 -6.95 -3.34
N ASN A 32 -2.40 -7.90 -3.52
CA ASN A 32 -2.10 -9.14 -4.26
C ASN A 32 -2.28 -8.99 -5.79
N LEU A 33 -2.69 -7.82 -6.27
CA LEU A 33 -2.93 -7.50 -7.68
C LEU A 33 -3.96 -8.41 -8.37
N SER A 34 -4.88 -9.00 -7.59
CA SER A 34 -5.94 -9.86 -8.14
C SER A 34 -6.86 -9.13 -9.12
N THR A 35 -7.15 -7.85 -8.82
CA THR A 35 -7.91 -6.94 -9.70
C THR A 35 -7.27 -5.55 -9.85
N GLY A 36 -6.31 -5.23 -8.98
CA GLY A 36 -5.54 -3.98 -9.02
C GLY A 36 -4.35 -4.04 -9.96
N PHE A 37 -3.78 -2.88 -10.27
CA PHE A 37 -2.58 -2.77 -11.10
C PHE A 37 -1.59 -1.82 -10.45
N SER A 38 -0.32 -2.22 -10.37
CA SER A 38 0.75 -1.39 -9.77
C SER A 38 0.87 0.00 -10.42
N GLN A 39 0.53 0.12 -11.71
CA GLN A 39 0.51 1.38 -12.45
C GLN A 39 -0.50 2.43 -11.91
N PHE A 40 -1.45 2.03 -11.07
CA PHE A 40 -2.38 2.96 -10.42
C PHE A 40 -1.76 3.69 -9.23
N LEU A 41 -0.63 3.20 -8.71
CA LEU A 41 0.08 3.84 -7.61
C LEU A 41 0.96 5.00 -8.12
N PRO A 42 1.07 6.11 -7.37
CA PRO A 42 2.07 7.13 -7.62
C PRO A 42 3.49 6.55 -7.59
N GLU A 43 4.40 7.16 -8.36
CA GLU A 43 5.80 6.78 -8.37
C GLU A 43 6.43 6.93 -6.97
N GLY A 44 7.26 5.97 -6.57
CA GLY A 44 7.95 5.98 -5.29
C GLY A 44 7.14 5.46 -4.10
N VAL A 45 5.85 5.15 -4.25
CA VAL A 45 5.07 4.46 -3.20
C VAL A 45 5.51 2.99 -3.11
N PRO A 46 6.03 2.51 -1.96
CA PRO A 46 6.39 1.11 -1.81
C PRO A 46 5.16 0.21 -1.91
N LEU A 47 5.27 -0.82 -2.76
CA LEU A 47 4.25 -1.85 -2.95
C LEU A 47 4.83 -3.21 -2.59
N PHE A 48 4.18 -3.88 -1.65
CA PHE A 48 4.43 -5.28 -1.30
C PHE A 48 3.34 -6.15 -1.91
N ILE A 49 3.75 -7.00 -2.85
CA ILE A 49 2.81 -7.88 -3.57
C ILE A 49 2.58 -9.14 -2.76
N GLY A 50 1.34 -9.32 -2.28
CA GLY A 50 0.96 -10.48 -1.49
C GLY A 50 -0.44 -10.36 -0.89
N ASP A 51 -0.90 -11.43 -0.26
CA ASP A 51 -2.18 -11.45 0.43
C ASP A 51 -2.06 -10.78 1.81
N VAL A 52 -3.03 -9.93 2.15
CA VAL A 52 -3.10 -9.31 3.48
C VAL A 52 -3.35 -10.34 4.60
N ALA A 53 -3.83 -11.53 4.26
CA ALA A 53 -3.97 -12.64 5.19
C ALA A 53 -2.62 -13.34 5.50
N ASP A 54 -1.52 -13.00 4.81
CA ASP A 54 -0.18 -13.48 5.16
C ASP A 54 0.37 -12.68 6.34
N GLU A 55 0.33 -13.29 7.52
CA GLU A 55 0.78 -12.68 8.78
C GLU A 55 2.26 -12.28 8.73
N ASN A 56 3.13 -13.11 8.16
CA ASN A 56 4.57 -12.80 8.09
C ASN A 56 4.84 -11.59 7.19
N LEU A 57 4.11 -11.49 6.08
CA LEU A 57 4.20 -10.34 5.19
C LEU A 57 3.77 -9.06 5.90
N VAL A 58 2.60 -9.08 6.53
CA VAL A 58 2.04 -7.91 7.20
C VAL A 58 2.90 -7.47 8.38
N GLU A 59 3.36 -8.42 9.21
CA GLU A 59 4.26 -8.14 10.33
C GLU A 59 5.58 -7.52 9.84
N GLY A 60 6.16 -8.07 8.77
CA GLY A 60 7.37 -7.54 8.16
C GLY A 60 7.20 -6.11 7.63
N VAL A 61 6.07 -5.81 6.98
CA VAL A 61 5.78 -4.46 6.46
C VAL A 61 5.58 -3.46 7.60
N ILE A 62 4.82 -3.83 8.64
CA ILE A 62 4.59 -2.97 9.81
C ILE A 62 5.93 -2.64 10.48
N ALA A 63 6.78 -3.65 10.73
CA ALA A 63 8.08 -3.47 11.36
C ALA A 63 9.04 -2.63 10.50
N ALA A 64 9.09 -2.86 9.19
CA ALA A 64 10.00 -2.15 8.29
C ALA A 64 9.63 -0.67 8.06
N HIS A 65 8.32 -0.35 8.12
CA HIS A 65 7.81 0.99 7.77
C HIS A 65 7.35 1.83 8.97
N ASN A 66 7.47 1.29 10.19
CA ASN A 66 7.01 1.94 11.43
C ASN A 66 5.56 2.44 11.30
N VAL A 67 4.69 1.54 10.83
CA VAL A 67 3.23 1.77 10.69
C VAL A 67 2.60 1.84 12.07
#